data_AF-A0A8S4Q540-F1
#
_entry.id   AF-A0A8S4Q540-F1
#
_cell.length_a   1.000
_cell.length_b   1.000
_cell.length_c   1.000
_cell.angle_alpha   90.00
_cell.angle_beta   90.00
_cell.angle_gamma   90.00
#
_symmetry.space_group_name_H-M   'P 1'
#
loop_
_entity.id
_entity.type
_entity.pdbx_description
1 polymer ?
#
loop_
_entity_poly.entity_id
_entity_poly.type
_entity_poly.pdbx_seq_one_letter_code
_entity_poly.pdbx_strand_id
1 'polypeptide(L)'
;PDGSPVNLKLSPGSSTSLLLTWGETLLPNGVITNYTVKYWEASNKSEHGVEVNTDKKSIEIKDLKVYTRYTAIVRAFTVIGGGPWSDESKGLTGEGGKN
;
A
#
# COMPACT_ATOMS: atom_id res chain seq x y z
N PRO A 1 17.34 2.99 1.02
CA PRO A 1 16.76 4.28 0.57
C PRO A 1 16.58 5.21 1.75
N ASP A 2 16.80 6.51 1.56
CA ASP A 2 16.64 7.48 2.65
C ASP A 2 15.28 8.18 2.57
N GLY A 3 14.59 8.07 1.43
CA GLY A 3 13.22 8.54 1.26
C GLY A 3 12.22 7.40 1.13
N SER A 4 10.96 7.74 1.34
CA SER A 4 9.81 6.85 1.12
C SER A 4 9.29 6.98 -0.32
N PRO A 5 8.50 6.01 -0.82
CA PRO A 5 7.72 6.14 -2.04
C PRO A 5 6.75 7.33 -1.98
N VAL A 6 6.55 8.00 -3.12
CA VAL A 6 5.73 9.21 -3.22
C VAL A 6 4.42 8.95 -3.97
N ASN A 7 3.49 9.91 -3.96
CA ASN A 7 2.25 9.86 -4.74
C ASN A 7 1.42 8.57 -4.51
N LEU A 8 1.40 8.08 -3.28
CA LEU A 8 0.60 6.91 -2.91
C LEU A 8 -0.89 7.18 -3.11
N LYS A 9 -1.55 6.31 -3.86
CA LYS A 9 -2.98 6.40 -4.12
C LYS A 9 -3.63 5.03 -3.96
N LEU A 10 -4.51 4.92 -2.96
CA LEU A 10 -5.35 3.76 -2.72
C LEU A 10 -6.76 4.01 -3.28
N SER A 11 -7.06 3.40 -4.42
CA SER A 11 -8.33 3.63 -5.16
C SER A 11 -9.23 2.39 -5.10
N PRO A 12 -10.56 2.55 -5.24
CA PRO A 12 -11.47 1.42 -5.39
C PRO A 12 -11.10 0.56 -6.61
N GLY A 13 -10.96 -0.76 -6.42
CA GLY A 13 -10.84 -1.74 -7.50
C GLY A 13 -12.16 -2.45 -7.76
N SER A 14 -12.71 -3.07 -6.71
CA SER A 14 -14.01 -3.74 -6.71
C SER A 14 -14.72 -3.57 -5.35
N SER A 15 -15.81 -4.31 -5.11
CA SER A 15 -16.42 -4.38 -3.79
C SER A 15 -15.51 -5.06 -2.75
N THR A 16 -14.52 -5.86 -3.16
CA THR A 16 -13.61 -6.58 -2.25
C THR A 16 -12.14 -6.36 -2.58
N SER A 17 -11.82 -5.34 -3.40
CA SER A 17 -10.43 -5.01 -3.73
C SER A 17 -10.16 -3.51 -3.83
N LEU A 18 -8.92 -3.15 -3.53
CA LEU A 18 -8.37 -1.80 -3.70
C LEU A 18 -7.12 -1.86 -4.57
N LEU A 19 -6.97 -0.90 -5.48
CA LEU A 19 -5.76 -0.70 -6.28
C LEU A 19 -4.86 0.33 -5.58
N LEU A 20 -3.68 -0.10 -5.17
CA LEU A 20 -2.64 0.77 -4.62
C LEU A 20 -1.59 1.04 -5.70
N THR A 21 -1.28 2.30 -5.95
CA THR A 21 -0.21 2.74 -6.86
C THR A 21 0.69 3.76 -6.17
N TRP A 22 1.97 3.81 -6.53
CA TRP A 22 2.92 4.79 -6.02
C TRP A 22 3.99 5.17 -7.05
N GLY A 23 4.65 6.29 -6.79
CA GLY A 23 5.88 6.71 -7.46
C GLY A 23 7.12 6.21 -6.73
N GLU A 24 8.25 6.27 -7.42
CA GLU A 24 9.55 5.97 -6.81
C GLU A 24 9.95 7.03 -5.78
N THR A 25 10.81 6.66 -4.83
CA THR A 25 11.33 7.64 -3.88
C THR A 25 12.25 8.66 -4.57
N LEU A 26 12.22 9.91 -4.09
CA LEU A 26 13.12 10.96 -4.57
C LEU A 26 14.54 10.83 -4.00
N LEU A 27 14.73 10.02 -2.94
CA LEU A 27 16.02 9.79 -2.28
C LEU A 27 16.34 8.29 -2.24
N PRO A 28 16.58 7.65 -3.40
CA PRO A 28 16.74 6.19 -3.49
C PRO A 28 18.04 5.69 -2.85
N ASN A 29 19.13 6.47 -2.92
CA ASN A 29 20.45 6.15 -2.37
C ASN A 29 20.86 4.69 -2.65
N GLY A 30 20.85 4.34 -3.94
CA GLY A 30 21.06 3.00 -4.47
C GLY A 30 19.98 2.60 -5.48
N VAL A 31 20.03 1.36 -5.97
CA VAL A 31 18.99 0.79 -6.85
C VAL A 31 17.88 0.18 -6.00
N ILE A 32 16.63 0.56 -6.28
CA ILE A 32 15.46 -0.05 -5.64
C ILE A 32 15.31 -1.49 -6.13
N THR A 33 15.22 -2.44 -5.20
CA THR A 33 15.10 -3.88 -5.50
C THR A 33 13.68 -4.39 -5.30
N ASN A 34 12.94 -3.86 -4.33
CA ASN A 34 11.54 -4.19 -4.06
C ASN A 34 10.87 -3.13 -3.18
N TYR A 35 9.59 -3.35 -2.93
CA TYR A 35 8.75 -2.60 -2.01
C TYR A 35 8.04 -3.55 -1.05
N THR A 36 7.81 -3.08 0.17
CA THR A 36 6.85 -3.70 1.09
C THR A 36 5.65 -2.77 1.21
N VAL A 37 4.45 -3.33 1.05
CA VAL A 37 3.18 -2.67 1.34
C VAL A 37 2.66 -3.21 2.67
N LYS A 38 2.23 -2.33 3.56
CA LYS A 38 1.48 -2.69 4.76
C LYS A 38 0.10 -2.07 4.70
N TYR A 39 -0.95 -2.86 4.98
CA TYR A 39 -2.33 -2.37 4.96
C TYR A 39 -3.19 -2.95 6.09
N TRP A 40 -4.19 -2.19 6.52
CA TRP A 40 -5.12 -2.59 7.59
C TRP A 40 -6.48 -1.87 7.46
N GLU A 41 -7.51 -2.41 8.10
CA GLU A 41 -8.79 -1.71 8.25
C GLU A 41 -8.58 -0.45 9.08
N ALA A 42 -9.05 0.70 8.59
CA ALA A 42 -8.84 1.99 9.26
C ALA A 42 -9.53 2.10 10.63
N SER A 43 -10.51 1.23 10.90
CA SER A 43 -11.16 1.10 12.21
C SER A 43 -10.33 0.30 13.21
N ASN A 44 -9.37 -0.50 12.76
CA ASN A 44 -8.51 -1.29 13.64
C ASN A 44 -7.48 -0.37 14.30
N LYS A 45 -7.56 -0.25 15.62
CA LYS A 45 -6.63 0.54 16.44
C LYS A 45 -5.30 -0.17 16.71
N SER A 46 -5.23 -1.47 16.38
CA SER A 46 -3.98 -2.22 16.44
C SER A 46 -3.28 -2.17 15.09
N GLU A 47 -2.04 -1.68 15.04
CA GLU A 47 -1.23 -1.58 13.81
C GLU A 47 -0.73 -2.95 13.28
N HIS A 48 -1.44 -4.04 13.58
CA HIS A 48 -1.19 -5.37 13.01
C HIS A 48 -1.80 -5.45 11.62
N GLY A 49 -1.23 -4.68 10.69
CA GLY A 49 -1.54 -4.75 9.27
C GLY A 49 -0.92 -5.97 8.59
N VAL A 50 -1.46 -6.33 7.43
CA VAL A 50 -0.89 -7.37 6.55
C VAL A 50 0.25 -6.75 5.74
N GLU A 51 1.37 -7.46 5.62
CA GLU A 51 2.51 -7.05 4.79
C GLU A 51 2.61 -7.90 3.52
N VAL A 52 2.86 -7.24 2.40
CA VAL A 52 3.03 -7.87 1.08
C VAL A 52 4.25 -7.26 0.39
N ASN A 53 5.10 -8.11 -0.17
CA ASN A 53 6.25 -7.67 -0.95
C ASN A 53 5.97 -7.69 -2.45
N THR A 54 6.52 -6.74 -3.18
CA THR A 54 6.38 -6.63 -4.63
C THR A 54 7.58 -5.89 -5.23
N ASP A 55 7.97 -6.21 -6.45
CA ASP A 55 8.95 -5.46 -7.24
C ASP A 55 8.28 -4.39 -8.13
N LYS A 56 6.95 -4.36 -8.19
CA LYS A 56 6.16 -3.40 -8.97
C LYS A 56 5.82 -2.16 -8.16
N LYS A 57 5.46 -1.08 -8.86
CA LYS A 57 4.97 0.18 -8.27
C LYS A 57 3.45 0.22 -8.05
N SER A 58 2.82 -0.96 -8.06
CA SER A 58 1.39 -1.11 -7.87
C SER A 58 1.04 -2.52 -7.41
N ILE A 59 -0.02 -2.64 -6.61
CA ILE A 59 -0.66 -3.92 -6.28
C ILE A 59 -2.18 -3.78 -6.23
N GLU A 60 -2.88 -4.86 -6.55
CA GLU A 60 -4.29 -5.00 -6.19
C GLU A 60 -4.38 -5.77 -4.87
N ILE A 61 -4.90 -5.12 -3.84
CA ILE A 61 -5.17 -5.73 -2.54
C ILE A 61 -6.55 -6.35 -2.61
N LYS A 62 -6.62 -7.68 -2.50
CA LYS A 62 -7.84 -8.49 -2.68
C LYS A 62 -8.37 -9.02 -1.35
N ASP A 63 -9.51 -9.68 -1.43
CA ASP A 63 -10.16 -10.38 -0.31
C ASP A 63 -10.46 -9.45 0.88
N LEU A 64 -10.75 -8.18 0.56
CA LEU A 64 -11.11 -7.15 1.53
C LEU A 64 -12.61 -7.19 1.84
N LYS A 65 -12.98 -6.69 3.03
CA LYS A 65 -14.38 -6.50 3.39
C LYS A 65 -15.02 -5.46 2.48
N VAL A 66 -16.27 -5.70 2.09
CA VAL A 66 -17.09 -4.73 1.33
C VAL A 66 -17.36 -3.47 2.14
N TYR A 67 -17.51 -2.34 1.46
CA TYR A 67 -17.80 -1.04 2.07
C TYR A 67 -16.96 -0.72 3.32
N THR A 68 -15.67 -1.06 3.29
CA THR A 68 -14.77 -0.94 4.43
C THR A 68 -13.58 -0.08 4.05
N ARG A 69 -13.24 0.88 4.92
CA ARG A 69 -12.10 1.77 4.71
C ARG A 69 -10.81 1.08 5.15
N TYR A 70 -9.83 1.08 4.27
CA TYR A 70 -8.49 0.59 4.56
C TYR A 70 -7.47 1.72 4.47
N THR A 71 -6.40 1.55 5.24
CA THR A 71 -5.18 2.37 5.18
C THR A 71 -4.07 1.52 4.61
N ALA A 72 -3.20 2.11 3.78
CA ALA A 72 -1.98 1.48 3.31
C ALA A 72 -0.79 2.46 3.36
N ILE A 73 0.39 1.90 3.63
CA ILE A 73 1.71 2.55 3.55
C ILE A 73 2.66 1.67 2.76
N VAL A 74 3.68 2.27 2.14
CA VAL A 74 4.68 1.57 1.34
C VAL A 74 6.08 2.05 1.73
N ARG A 75 7.06 1.15 1.74
CA ARG A 75 8.48 1.48 1.82
C ARG A 75 9.25 0.82 0.68
N ALA A 76 10.34 1.45 0.27
CA ALA A 76 11.25 0.90 -0.74
C ALA A 76 12.48 0.24 -0.09
N PHE A 77 13.05 -0.75 -0.76
CA PHE A 77 14.28 -1.40 -0.36
C PHE A 77 15.37 -1.22 -1.43
N THR A 78 16.60 -1.04 -1.00
CA THR A 78 17.80 -1.25 -1.82
C THR A 78 18.55 -2.48 -1.30
N VAL A 79 19.66 -2.83 -1.96
CA VAL A 79 20.60 -3.85 -1.45
C VAL A 79 21.19 -3.52 -0.08
N ILE A 80 21.16 -2.25 0.34
CA ILE A 80 21.66 -1.78 1.64
C ILE A 80 20.60 -1.98 2.73
N GLY A 81 19.32 -1.87 2.40
CA GLY A 81 18.22 -2.04 3.36
C GLY A 81 16.94 -1.29 2.99
N GLY A 82 15.97 -1.34 3.90
CA GLY A 82 14.67 -0.68 3.76
C GLY A 82 14.74 0.79 4.15
N GLY A 83 14.07 1.63 3.38
CA GLY A 83 13.85 3.04 3.71
C GLY A 83 12.64 3.26 4.62
N PRO A 84 12.32 4.54 4.92
CA PRO A 84 11.16 4.88 5.74
C PRO A 84 9.85 4.51 5.05
N TRP A 85 8.80 4.35 5.86
CA TRP A 85 7.44 4.23 5.36
C TRP A 85 6.95 5.57 4.77
N SER A 86 6.11 5.49 3.76
CA SER A 86 5.38 6.63 3.21
C SER A 86 4.33 7.16 4.19
N ASP A 87 3.78 8.32 3.85
CA ASP A 87 2.49 8.75 4.41
C ASP A 87 1.39 7.74 4.07
N GLU A 88 0.34 7.76 4.89
CA GLU A 88 -0.84 6.90 4.71
C GLU A 88 -1.66 7.28 3.48
N SER A 89 -2.10 6.27 2.73
CA SER A 89 -3.19 6.41 1.76
C SER A 89 -4.41 5.63 2.24
N LYS A 90 -5.60 6.21 2.05
CA LYS A 90 -6.87 5.64 2.51
C LYS A 90 -7.81 5.41 1.34
N GLY A 91 -8.41 4.23 1.29
CA GLY A 91 -9.35 3.82 0.24
C GLY A 91 -10.57 3.13 0.82
N LEU A 92 -11.69 3.19 0.11
CA LEU A 92 -12.95 2.55 0.48
C LEU A 92 -13.29 1.50 -0.57
N THR A 93 -13.51 0.26 -0.16
CA THR A 93 -14.02 -0.78 -1.06
C THR A 93 -15.47 -0.48 -1.46
N GLY A 94 -15.88 -0.92 -2.65
CA GLY A 94 -17.24 -0.69 -3.13
C GLY A 94 -18.32 -1.38 -2.27
N GLU A 95 -19.56 -0.90 -2.39
CA GLU A 95 -20.72 -1.58 -1.82
C GLU A 95 -20.97 -2.90 -2.57
N GLY A 96 -21.22 -3.98 -1.83
CA GLY A 96 -21.59 -5.26 -2.40
C GLY A 96 -23.01 -5.20 -2.96
N GLY A 97 -23.14 -4.90 -4.25
CA GLY A 97 -24.39 -5.13 -4.98
C GLY A 97 -24.56 -6.63 -5.23
N LYS A 98 -25.64 -7.21 -4.71
CA LYS A 98 -26.07 -8.58 -5.01
C LYS A 98 -26.14 -8.77 -6.53
N ASN A 99 -25.29 -9.64 -7.07
CA ASN A 99 -25.60 -10.29 -8.35
C ASN A 99 -26.59 -11.43 -8.07
#